data_AF-R6CQS4-F1
#
_entry.id   AF-R6CQS4-F1
#
_cell.length_a   1.000
_cell.length_b   1.000
_cell.length_c   1.000
_cell.angle_alpha   90.00
_cell.angle_beta   90.00
_cell.angle_gamma   90.00
#
_symmetry.space_group_name_H-M   'P 1'
#
loop_
_entity.id
_entity.type
_entity.pdbx_description
1 polymer ?
#
loop_
_entity_poly.entity_id
_entity_poly.type
_entity_poly.pdbx_seq_one_letter_code
_entity_poly.pdbx_strand_id
1 'polypeptide(L)' 'MYKYNIHKNADEEKFNSVCNKIESTVEGLHKEETIMDVDGSAIQIYKKNGKSIKVFNDYEVDAVYIDSEINIDDIVA' A
#
# COMPACT_ATOMS: atom_id res chain seq x y z
N MET A 1 5.23 8.86 -11.01
CA MET A 1 4.73 7.76 -10.17
C MET A 1 5.81 7.48 -9.15
N TYR A 2 5.47 7.53 -7.87
CA TYR A 2 6.37 7.31 -6.75
C TYR A 2 6.33 5.84 -6.36
N LYS A 3 7.49 5.29 -6.01
CA LYS A 3 7.65 3.89 -5.60
C LYS A 3 8.38 3.83 -4.28
N TYR A 4 7.84 3.05 -3.35
CA TYR A 4 8.38 2.91 -2.00
C TYR A 4 8.53 1.45 -1.66
N ASN A 5 9.76 1.02 -1.39
CA ASN A 5 10.00 -0.30 -0.82
C ASN A 5 9.95 -0.17 0.71
N ILE A 6 8.94 -0.78 1.33
CA ILE A 6 8.66 -0.63 2.76
C ILE A 6 9.28 -1.76 3.56
N HIS A 7 9.18 -2.98 3.04
CA HIS A 7 9.74 -4.16 3.68
C HIS A 7 10.31 -5.11 2.63
N LYS A 8 11.48 -5.66 2.95
CA LYS A 8 12.27 -6.54 2.07
C LYS A 8 11.73 -7.98 1.95
N ASN A 9 10.68 -8.30 2.70
CA ASN A 9 9.99 -9.60 2.73
C ASN A 9 8.49 -9.33 2.76
N ALA A 10 7.69 -10.24 2.21
CA ALA A 10 6.24 -10.25 2.37
C ALA A 10 5.92 -10.39 3.86
N ASP A 11 5.06 -9.50 4.36
CA ASP A 11 4.77 -9.39 5.78
C ASP A 11 3.41 -8.71 5.97
N GLU A 12 2.43 -9.49 6.41
CA GLU A 12 1.06 -9.03 6.63
C GLU A 12 0.97 -7.97 7.72
N GLU A 13 1.79 -8.05 8.78
CA GLU A 13 1.79 -7.05 9.84
C GLU A 13 2.30 -5.72 9.31
N LYS A 14 3.36 -5.74 8.49
CA LYS A 14 3.88 -4.53 7.84
C LYS A 14 2.90 -3.97 6.83
N PHE A 15 2.30 -4.81 6.00
CA PHE A 15 1.25 -4.40 5.07
C PHE A 15 0.10 -3.68 5.80
N ASN A 16 -0.46 -4.30 6.85
CA ASN A 16 -1.54 -3.72 7.63
C ASN A 16 -1.12 -2.43 8.33
N SER A 17 0.11 -2.38 8.88
CA SER A 17 0.64 -1.18 9.52
C SER A 17 0.75 0.00 8.55
N VAL A 18 1.20 -0.24 7.32
CA VAL A 18 1.30 0.78 6.27
C VAL A 18 -0.08 1.27 5.86
N CYS A 19 -1.01 0.34 5.61
CA CYS A 19 -2.41 0.66 5.30
C CYS A 19 -3.03 1.56 6.38
N ASN A 20 -2.87 1.21 7.66
CA ASN A 20 -3.35 2.01 8.78
C ASN A 20 -2.69 3.40 8.84
N LYS A 21 -1.38 3.51 8.53
CA LYS A 21 -0.66 4.80 8.51
C LYS A 21 -1.18 5.71 7.39
N ILE A 22 -1.43 5.15 6.20
CA ILE A 22 -2.03 5.89 5.08
C ILE A 22 -3.45 6.35 5.43
N GLU A 23 -4.28 5.45 5.97
CA GLU A 23 -5.67 5.76 6.34
C GLU A 23 -5.79 6.83 7.42
N SER A 24 -4.88 6.83 8.40
CA SER A 24 -4.87 7.82 9.49
C SER A 24 -4.26 9.16 9.11
N THR A 25 -3.39 9.21 8.09
CA THR A 25 -2.67 10.44 7.71
C THR A 25 -3.27 11.13 6.49
N VAL A 26 -3.84 10.37 5.54
CA VAL A 26 -4.36 10.92 4.28
C VAL A 26 -5.86 11.16 4.38
N GLU A 27 -6.24 12.41 4.67
CA GLU A 27 -7.66 12.80 4.68
C GLU A 27 -8.29 12.74 3.27
N GLY A 28 -9.59 12.41 3.21
CA GLY A 28 -10.35 12.36 1.96
C GLY A 28 -9.99 11.19 1.05
N LEU A 29 -9.38 10.16 1.62
CA LEU A 29 -9.06 8.90 0.98
C LEU A 29 -10.31 8.00 0.86
N HIS A 30 -10.52 7.41 -0.32
CA HIS A 30 -11.45 6.30 -0.51
C HIS A 30 -10.68 4.98 -0.52
N LYS A 31 -11.05 4.05 0.36
CA LYS A 31 -10.50 2.70 0.42
C LYS A 31 -11.32 1.78 -0.48
N GLU A 32 -10.69 1.16 -1.46
CA GLU A 32 -11.32 0.10 -2.26
C GLU A 32 -11.25 -1.24 -1.53
N GLU A 33 -12.00 -2.24 -2.01
CA GLU A 33 -11.85 -3.61 -1.53
C GLU A 33 -10.41 -4.11 -1.73
N THR A 34 -9.87 -4.78 -0.72
CA THR A 34 -8.56 -5.43 -0.81
C THR A 34 -8.66 -6.59 -1.80
N ILE A 35 -7.75 -6.62 -2.77
CA ILE A 35 -7.64 -7.72 -3.72
C ILE A 35 -6.68 -8.73 -3.11
N MET A 36 -7.10 -9.99 -2.99
CA MET A 36 -6.29 -11.08 -2.45
C MET A 36 -6.14 -12.17 -3.51
N ASP A 37 -4.91 -12.63 -3.71
CA ASP A 37 -4.57 -13.74 -4.60
C ASP A 37 -4.53 -15.06 -3.81
N VAL A 38 -4.52 -16.19 -4.53
CA VAL A 38 -4.57 -17.56 -4.00
C VAL A 38 -3.33 -17.90 -3.18
N ASP A 39 -2.19 -17.26 -3.47
CA ASP A 39 -0.92 -17.43 -2.75
C ASP A 39 -0.85 -16.64 -1.43
N GLY A 40 -1.87 -15.81 -1.13
CA GLY A 40 -1.91 -14.92 0.02
C GLY A 40 -1.43 -13.50 -0.27
N SER A 41 -0.93 -13.22 -1.48
CA SER A 41 -0.55 -11.87 -1.89
C SER A 41 -1.76 -10.96 -1.87
N ALA A 42 -1.57 -9.72 -1.44
CA ALA A 42 -2.64 -8.77 -1.22
C ALA A 42 -2.31 -7.39 -1.77
N ILE A 43 -3.31 -6.74 -2.34
CA ILE A 43 -3.22 -5.37 -2.84
C ILE A 43 -4.32 -4.54 -2.20
N GLN A 44 -3.93 -3.52 -1.45
CA GLN A 44 -4.85 -2.49 -0.98
C GLN A 44 -4.78 -1.29 -1.90
N ILE A 45 -5.93 -0.91 -2.47
CA ILE A 45 -6.05 0.24 -3.35
C ILE A 45 -6.78 1.38 -2.63
N TYR A 46 -6.27 2.57 -2.86
CA TYR A 46 -6.70 3.82 -2.26
C TYR A 46 -6.88 4.85 -3.37
N LYS A 47 -7.98 5.60 -3.35
CA LYS A 47 -8.29 6.65 -4.34
C LYS A 47 -8.44 8.00 -3.68
N LYS A 48 -7.82 9.03 -4.26
CA LYS A 48 -7.94 10.43 -3.84
C LYS A 48 -7.87 11.34 -5.05
N ASN A 49 -8.93 12.12 -5.30
CA ASN A 49 -9.00 13.08 -6.41
C ASN A 49 -8.61 12.48 -7.78
N GLY A 50 -9.07 11.26 -8.07
CA GLY A 50 -8.77 10.53 -9.31
C GLY A 50 -7.38 9.88 -9.36
N LYS A 51 -6.51 10.14 -8.37
CA LYS A 51 -5.19 9.51 -8.22
C LYS A 51 -5.27 8.29 -7.31
N SER A 52 -4.35 7.35 -7.48
CA SER A 52 -4.29 6.11 -6.71
C SER A 52 -3.01 5.95 -5.90
N ILE A 53 -3.16 5.25 -4.77
CA ILE A 53 -2.09 4.67 -3.96
C ILE A 53 -2.38 3.17 -3.90
N LYS A 54 -1.39 2.33 -4.17
CA LYS A 54 -1.52 0.89 -4.13
C LYS A 54 -0.45 0.33 -3.20
N VAL A 55 -0.86 -0.34 -2.14
CA VAL A 55 0.03 -1.05 -1.23
C VAL A 55 0.00 -2.52 -1.63
N PHE A 56 1.16 -3.15 -1.74
CA PHE A 56 1.33 -4.54 -2.13
C PHE A 56 1.99 -5.28 -0.99
N ASN A 57 1.42 -6.44 -0.64
CA ASN A 57 2.10 -7.52 0.06
C ASN A 57 2.23 -8.65 -0.95
N ASP A 58 3.42 -8.83 -1.51
CA ASP A 58 3.64 -9.73 -2.64
C ASP A 58 4.58 -10.86 -2.21
N TYR A 59 4.06 -12.10 -2.19
CA TYR A 59 4.81 -13.29 -1.80
C TYR A 59 5.69 -13.85 -2.93
N GLU A 60 5.44 -13.50 -4.19
CA GLU A 60 6.30 -13.89 -5.32
C GLU A 60 7.56 -13.00 -5.38
N VAL A 61 7.37 -11.70 -5.20
CA VAL A 61 8.46 -10.71 -5.09
C VAL A 61 9.13 -10.77 -3.72
N ASP A 62 8.42 -11.31 -2.72
CA ASP A 62 8.78 -11.32 -1.30
C ASP A 62 9.05 -9.90 -0.79
N ALA A 63 8.06 -9.01 -0.89
CA ALA A 63 8.19 -7.63 -0.43
C ALA A 63 6.86 -6.96 -0.07
N VAL A 64 6.96 -5.95 0.80
CA VAL A 64 5.89 -4.94 0.97
C VAL A 64 6.34 -3.65 0.31
N TYR A 65 5.57 -3.17 -0.66
CA TYR A 65 5.90 -1.96 -1.40
C TYR A 65 4.66 -1.16 -1.79
N ILE A 66 4.86 0.08 -2.22
CA ILE A 66 3.79 1.01 -2.59
C ILE A 66 4.08 1.60 -3.95
N ASP A 67 3.09 1.56 -4.83
CA ASP A 67 3.04 2.39 -6.04
C ASP A 67 2.01 3.51 -5.84
N SER A 68 2.45 4.77 -5.96
CA SER A 68 1.60 5.93 -5.70
C SER A 68 1.68 6.98 -6.81
N GLU A 69 0.52 7.55 -7.15
CA GLU A 69 0.40 8.70 -8.05
C GLU A 69 0.50 10.05 -7.31
N ILE A 70 0.50 10.03 -5.98
CA ILE A 70 0.77 11.19 -5.11
C ILE A 70 2.06 10.97 -4.32
N ASN A 71 2.76 12.06 -4.00
CA ASN A 71 3.92 11.97 -3.10
C ASN A 71 3.41 11.68 -1.69
N ILE A 72 4.00 10.68 -1.03
CA ILE A 72 3.69 10.27 0.34
C ILE A 72 4.96 10.10 1.17
N ASP A 73 6.05 10.80 0.82
CA ASP A 73 7.36 10.63 1.45
C ASP A 73 7.27 10.81 2.97
N ASP A 74 6.53 11.83 3.43
CA ASP A 74 6.33 12.13 4.86
C ASP A 74 5.53 11.05 5.62
N ILE A 75 4.86 10.15 4.90
CA ILE A 75 4.05 9.06 5.47
C ILE A 75 4.87 7.77 5.56
N VAL A 76 5.79 7.54 4.63
CA VAL A 76 6.50 6.26 4.50
C VAL A 76 7.97 6.33 4.93
N ALA A 77 8.45 7.52 5.29
CA ALA A 77 9.71 7.74 5.99
C ALA A 77 9.77 7.06 7.36
#